data_AF-A0A0B5HX19-F1
#
_entry.id   AF-A0A0B5HX19-F1
#
_cell.length_a   1.000
_cell.length_b   1.000
_cell.length_c   1.000
_cell.angle_alpha   90.00
_cell.angle_beta   90.00
_cell.angle_gamma   90.00
#
_symmetry.space_group_name_H-M   'P 1'
#
loop_
_entity.id
_entity.type
_entity.pdbx_description
1 polymer ?
#
loop_
_entity_poly.entity_id
_entity_poly.type
_entity_poly.pdbx_seq_one_letter_code
_entity_poly.pdbx_strand_id
1 'polypeptide(L)'
;MKKKFNSRKKGQIWISAIIYTLVSILALVIILNTGIPLLTELRERAVLERVRGIAIELDNQIREIASQGEGSQATAAFDVRDGKVRFEDNEFIWEVETESELISPKTSTKLGNLVIASNANIKTYETAGYYVMETRIENDTFRAVINKFGSSDSWVTFNTSQIIENVSYNGINMNGTFTFSMNNDETSKTGNGYTEMVPAGNNTDVGRARVIAHLNTTFVEYDLEFILDSYADFLTVNVRNVEVN
;
A
#
# COMPACT_ATOMS: atom_id res chain seq x y z
N MET A 1 65.27 47.35 -29.68
CA MET A 1 65.00 46.15 -28.84
C MET A 1 63.50 45.95 -28.70
N LYS A 2 62.88 44.98 -29.40
CA LYS A 2 61.43 44.71 -29.31
C LYS A 2 61.16 43.78 -28.12
N LYS A 3 60.46 44.28 -27.10
CA LYS A 3 60.09 43.57 -25.88
C LYS A 3 59.01 42.53 -26.22
N LYS A 4 59.38 41.25 -26.28
CA LYS A 4 58.48 40.12 -26.54
C LYS A 4 57.55 39.97 -25.32
N PHE A 5 56.29 40.39 -25.45
CA PHE A 5 55.30 40.28 -24.37
C PHE A 5 55.02 38.79 -24.07
N ASN A 6 55.28 38.38 -22.83
CA ASN A 6 55.00 37.05 -22.30
C ASN A 6 53.48 36.78 -22.26
N SER A 7 52.90 36.31 -23.37
CA SER A 7 51.48 35.94 -23.49
C SER A 7 51.10 34.69 -22.67
N ARG A 8 52.08 33.85 -22.31
CA ARG A 8 51.87 32.61 -21.54
C ARG A 8 51.31 32.83 -20.13
N LYS A 9 51.70 33.93 -19.46
CA LYS A 9 51.21 34.23 -18.11
C LYS A 9 49.75 34.68 -18.09
N LYS A 10 49.30 35.39 -19.12
CA LYS A 10 47.89 35.84 -19.22
C LYS A 10 46.96 34.66 -19.50
N GLY A 11 47.32 33.76 -20.41
CA GLY A 11 46.53 32.55 -20.69
C GLY A 11 46.38 31.64 -19.47
N GLN A 12 47.46 31.46 -18.70
CA GLN A 12 47.44 30.64 -17.48
C GLN A 12 46.51 31.21 -16.40
N ILE A 13 46.46 32.53 -16.24
CA ILE A 13 45.54 33.20 -15.30
C ILE A 13 44.08 32.97 -15.73
N TRP A 14 43.76 33.15 -17.01
CA TRP A 14 42.40 32.93 -17.53
C TRP A 14 41.96 31.47 -17.40
N ILE A 15 42.85 30.50 -17.67
CA ILE A 15 42.56 29.08 -17.48
C ILE A 15 42.23 28.78 -16.02
N SER A 16 43.01 29.33 -15.07
CA SER A 16 42.72 29.13 -13.65
C SER A 16 41.37 29.72 -13.23
N ALA A 17 41.03 30.92 -13.70
CA ALA A 17 39.75 31.55 -13.41
C ALA A 17 38.56 30.74 -13.94
N ILE A 18 38.67 30.20 -15.16
CA ILE A 18 37.66 29.31 -15.75
C ILE A 18 37.51 28.03 -14.92
N ILE A 19 38.62 27.40 -14.52
CA ILE A 19 38.57 26.18 -13.71
C ILE A 19 37.91 26.46 -12.35
N TYR A 20 38.28 27.54 -11.65
CA TYR A 20 37.66 27.89 -10.37
C TYR A 20 36.16 28.17 -10.50
N THR A 21 35.76 28.84 -11.58
CA THR A 21 34.34 29.12 -11.86
C THR A 21 33.59 27.81 -12.12
N LEU A 22 34.17 26.92 -12.93
CA LEU A 22 33.57 25.63 -13.27
C LEU A 22 33.45 24.70 -12.05
N VAL A 23 34.46 24.67 -11.18
CA VAL A 23 34.42 23.93 -9.92
C VAL A 23 33.35 24.50 -8.98
N SER A 24 33.22 25.84 -8.91
CA SER A 24 32.20 26.49 -8.07
C SER A 24 30.78 26.19 -8.56
N ILE A 25 30.55 26.25 -9.87
CA ILE A 25 29.27 25.87 -10.48
C ILE A 25 28.98 24.39 -10.23
N LEU A 26 29.99 23.51 -10.38
CA LEU A 26 29.82 22.08 -10.13
C LEU A 26 29.44 21.80 -8.67
N ALA A 27 30.08 22.48 -7.71
CA ALA A 27 29.74 22.36 -6.30
C ALA A 27 28.30 22.82 -6.02
N LEU A 28 27.86 23.94 -6.60
CA LEU A 28 26.48 24.40 -6.48
C LEU A 28 25.49 23.39 -7.06
N VAL A 29 25.77 22.83 -8.24
CA VAL A 29 24.90 21.82 -8.87
C VAL A 29 24.76 20.59 -7.98
N ILE A 30 25.85 20.10 -7.39
CA ILE A 30 25.79 18.97 -6.45
C ILE A 30 24.92 19.33 -5.24
N ILE A 31 25.12 20.51 -4.63
CA ILE A 31 24.33 20.95 -3.47
C ILE A 31 22.85 21.07 -3.82
N LEU A 32 22.51 21.65 -4.97
CA LEU A 32 21.12 21.77 -5.41
C LEU A 32 20.49 20.40 -5.66
N ASN A 33 21.21 19.50 -6.34
CA ASN A 33 20.66 18.21 -6.74
C ASN A 33 20.54 17.22 -5.58
N THR A 34 21.38 17.35 -4.55
CA THR A 34 21.36 16.45 -3.38
C THR A 34 20.68 17.07 -2.16
N GLY A 35 20.83 18.38 -1.99
CA GLY A 35 20.33 19.12 -0.83
C GLY A 35 18.84 19.40 -0.90
N ILE A 36 18.29 19.73 -2.07
CA ILE A 36 16.84 19.99 -2.19
C ILE A 36 16.02 18.74 -1.88
N PRO A 37 16.25 17.55 -2.47
CA PRO A 37 15.46 16.36 -2.16
C PRO A 37 15.49 16.00 -0.67
N LEU A 38 16.65 16.10 -0.03
CA LEU A 38 16.79 15.84 1.40
C LEU A 38 16.00 16.84 2.26
N LEU A 39 16.04 18.14 1.91
CA LEU A 39 15.27 19.15 2.61
C LEU A 39 13.75 18.96 2.43
N THR A 40 13.33 18.56 1.23
CA THR A 40 11.94 18.21 0.92
C THR A 40 11.49 17.03 1.79
N GLU A 41 12.24 15.94 1.82
CA GLU A 41 11.92 14.76 2.64
C GLU A 41 11.82 15.11 4.13
N LEU A 42 12.77 15.89 4.66
CA LEU A 42 12.74 16.31 6.06
C LEU A 42 11.51 17.18 6.38
N ARG A 43 11.13 18.08 5.46
CA ARG A 43 9.92 18.88 5.60
C ARG A 43 8.68 17.99 5.60
N GLU A 44 8.57 17.07 4.65
CA GLU A 44 7.43 16.15 4.51
C GLU A 44 7.31 15.22 5.73
N ARG A 45 8.41 14.65 6.22
CA ARG A 45 8.43 13.88 7.49
C ARG A 45 7.96 14.71 8.68
N ALA A 46 8.38 15.98 8.78
CA ALA A 46 7.96 16.87 9.86
C ALA A 46 6.45 17.18 9.80
N VAL A 47 5.88 17.29 8.60
CA VAL A 47 4.42 17.43 8.40
C VAL A 47 3.70 16.17 8.88
N LEU A 48 4.14 14.99 8.45
CA LEU A 48 3.55 13.70 8.84
C LEU A 48 3.56 13.52 10.37
N GLU A 49 4.69 13.76 11.03
CA GLU A 49 4.80 13.63 12.48
C GLU A 49 3.94 14.67 13.23
N ARG A 50 3.79 15.88 12.69
CA ARG A 50 2.87 16.88 13.26
C ARG A 50 1.42 16.40 13.21
N VAL A 51 0.96 15.94 12.04
CA VAL A 51 -0.43 15.47 11.89
C VAL A 51 -0.69 14.22 12.72
N ARG A 52 0.29 13.31 12.80
CA ARG A 52 0.26 12.18 13.72
C ARG A 52 0.05 12.63 15.17
N GLY A 53 0.78 13.64 15.61
CA GLY A 53 0.61 14.25 16.94
C GLY A 53 -0.81 14.79 17.16
N ILE A 54 -1.33 15.54 16.19
CA ILE A 54 -2.71 16.08 16.23
C ILE A 54 -3.73 14.93 16.32
N ALA A 55 -3.59 13.88 15.53
CA ALA A 55 -4.51 12.74 15.54
C ALA A 55 -4.51 11.99 16.88
N ILE A 56 -3.33 11.82 17.50
CA ILE A 56 -3.21 11.21 18.83
C ILE A 56 -3.84 12.11 19.91
N GLU A 57 -3.62 13.42 19.83
CA GLU A 57 -4.23 14.38 20.75
C GLU A 57 -5.76 14.39 20.63
N LEU A 58 -6.28 14.33 19.41
CA LEU A 58 -7.71 14.19 19.14
C LEU A 58 -8.30 12.90 19.72
N ASP A 59 -7.65 11.74 19.51
CA ASP A 59 -8.11 10.47 20.09
C ASP A 59 -8.16 10.52 21.62
N ASN A 60 -7.16 11.14 22.26
CA ASN A 60 -7.15 11.32 23.71
C ASN A 60 -8.30 12.23 24.19
N GLN A 61 -8.54 13.35 23.51
CA GLN A 61 -9.65 14.25 23.84
C GLN A 61 -11.01 13.55 23.66
N ILE A 62 -11.20 12.79 22.58
CA ILE A 62 -12.43 12.02 22.35
C ILE A 62 -12.66 11.01 23.49
N ARG A 63 -11.61 10.28 23.90
CA ARG A 63 -11.70 9.33 25.02
C ARG A 63 -12.02 10.03 26.35
N GLU A 64 -11.44 11.20 26.59
CA GLU A 64 -11.73 11.99 27.78
C GLU A 64 -13.20 12.41 27.82
N ILE A 65 -13.74 12.97 26.73
CA ILE A 65 -15.14 13.38 26.64
C ILE A 65 -16.08 12.17 26.78
N ALA A 66 -15.74 11.04 26.15
CA ALA A 66 -16.52 9.81 26.29
C ALA A 66 -16.57 9.32 27.75
N SER A 67 -15.53 9.57 28.55
CA SER A 67 -15.50 9.23 29.98
C SER A 67 -16.33 10.16 30.88
N GLN A 68 -16.66 11.37 30.41
CA GLN A 68 -17.43 12.35 31.17
C GLN A 68 -18.95 12.09 31.15
N GLY A 69 -19.43 11.18 30.30
CA GLY A 69 -20.82 10.75 30.23
C GLY A 69 -21.61 11.38 29.08
N GLU A 70 -22.79 10.82 28.82
CA GLU A 70 -23.65 11.16 27.68
C GLU A 70 -24.08 12.64 27.72
N GLY A 71 -23.91 13.33 26.58
CA GLY A 71 -24.19 14.77 26.44
C GLY A 71 -22.99 15.70 26.64
N SER A 72 -21.82 15.17 27.05
CA SER A 72 -20.58 15.94 27.12
C SER A 72 -20.07 16.29 25.72
N GLN A 73 -19.70 17.56 25.51
CA GLN A 73 -19.15 18.06 24.25
C GLN A 73 -17.90 18.87 24.54
N ALA A 74 -16.89 18.78 23.68
CA ALA A 74 -15.76 19.70 23.69
C ALA A 74 -15.43 20.16 22.27
N THR A 75 -14.79 21.32 22.17
CA THR A 75 -14.31 21.88 20.91
C THR A 75 -12.80 21.70 20.83
N ALA A 76 -12.35 20.91 19.87
CA ALA A 76 -10.93 20.79 19.52
C ALA A 76 -10.62 21.71 18.34
N ALA A 77 -9.59 22.54 18.48
CA ALA A 77 -9.07 23.36 17.40
C ALA A 77 -7.68 22.86 17.01
N PHE A 78 -7.50 22.53 15.73
CA PHE A 78 -6.22 22.10 15.20
C PHE A 78 -5.99 22.71 13.81
N ASP A 79 -4.73 22.99 13.50
CA ASP A 79 -4.30 23.60 12.24
C ASP A 79 -3.53 22.56 11.42
N VAL A 80 -4.10 22.16 10.28
CA VAL A 80 -3.45 21.30 9.29
C VAL A 80 -3.27 22.13 8.02
N ARG A 81 -2.02 22.51 7.75
CA ARG A 81 -1.68 23.43 6.66
C ARG A 81 -1.41 22.74 5.32
N ASP A 82 -0.97 21.50 5.38
CA ASP A 82 -0.54 20.72 4.22
C ASP A 82 -1.44 19.48 4.09
N GLY A 83 -1.90 19.17 2.88
CA GLY A 83 -2.80 18.04 2.60
C GLY A 83 -4.29 18.37 2.63
N LYS A 84 -5.12 17.34 2.49
CA LYS A 84 -6.58 17.40 2.51
C LYS A 84 -7.09 16.72 3.78
N VAL A 85 -8.06 17.36 4.43
CA VAL A 85 -8.75 16.82 5.61
C VAL A 85 -10.19 16.51 5.25
N ARG A 86 -10.66 15.33 5.63
CA ARG A 86 -12.04 14.89 5.46
C ARG A 86 -12.54 14.18 6.72
N PHE A 87 -13.84 14.24 6.93
CA PHE A 87 -14.53 13.51 7.99
C PHE A 87 -15.60 12.62 7.35
N GLU A 88 -15.54 11.32 7.58
CA GLU A 88 -16.47 10.34 7.00
C GLU A 88 -16.85 9.30 8.04
N ASP A 89 -18.15 9.09 8.29
CA ASP A 89 -18.67 7.97 9.10
C ASP A 89 -17.93 7.70 10.45
N ASN A 90 -17.51 8.78 11.13
CA ASN A 90 -16.70 8.81 12.38
C ASN A 90 -15.18 8.68 12.25
N GLU A 91 -14.65 8.81 11.04
CA GLU A 91 -13.21 8.82 10.76
C GLU A 91 -12.71 10.23 10.48
N PHE A 92 -11.58 10.60 11.08
CA PHE A 92 -10.80 11.77 10.70
C PHE A 92 -9.70 11.31 9.72
N ILE A 93 -9.81 11.73 8.46
CA ILE A 93 -8.92 11.32 7.38
C ILE A 93 -8.08 12.51 6.97
N TRP A 94 -6.77 12.33 7.00
CA TRP A 94 -5.81 13.27 6.42
C TRP A 94 -5.01 12.59 5.31
N GLU A 95 -4.96 13.24 4.16
CA GLU A 95 -4.30 12.72 2.97
C GLU A 95 -3.34 13.77 2.41
N VAL A 96 -2.11 13.36 2.10
CA VAL A 96 -1.09 14.20 1.48
C VAL A 96 -0.38 13.42 0.39
N GLU A 97 -0.07 14.11 -0.70
CA GLU A 97 0.79 13.58 -1.76
C GLU A 97 2.22 14.08 -1.50
N THR A 98 3.20 13.17 -1.48
CA THR A 98 4.59 13.48 -1.17
C THR A 98 5.50 13.03 -2.31
N GLU A 99 6.55 13.80 -2.59
CA GLU A 99 7.57 13.40 -3.56
C GLU A 99 8.52 12.36 -2.96
N SER A 100 8.66 12.33 -1.64
CA SER A 100 9.54 11.41 -0.92
C SER A 100 8.79 10.19 -0.39
N GLU A 101 9.47 9.04 -0.38
CA GLU A 101 8.99 7.82 0.26
C GLU A 101 9.13 7.92 1.79
N LEU A 102 8.14 8.50 2.47
CA LEU A 102 8.16 8.67 3.93
C LEU A 102 8.00 7.36 4.69
N ILE A 103 7.14 6.49 4.16
CA ILE A 103 6.84 5.15 4.64
C ILE A 103 6.75 4.22 3.43
N SER A 104 6.99 2.92 3.63
CA SER A 104 7.02 1.97 2.52
C SER A 104 5.70 1.97 1.74
N PRO A 105 5.74 2.02 0.40
CA PRO A 105 4.54 1.98 -0.44
C PRO A 105 3.73 0.72 -0.19
N LYS A 106 2.40 0.81 -0.34
CA LYS A 106 1.48 -0.30 -0.14
C LYS A 106 1.63 -0.91 1.26
N THR A 107 1.88 -0.08 2.26
CA THR A 107 1.89 -0.51 3.66
C THR A 107 0.90 0.29 4.48
N SER A 108 0.42 -0.36 5.54
CA SER A 108 -0.47 0.23 6.52
C SER A 108 -0.02 -0.22 7.90
N THR A 109 0.09 0.72 8.82
CA THR A 109 0.46 0.47 10.22
C THR A 109 -0.64 1.02 11.11
N LYS A 110 -1.17 0.15 11.98
CA LYS A 110 -2.18 0.51 12.97
C LYS A 110 -1.54 0.73 14.34
N LEU A 111 -1.84 1.88 14.94
CA LEU A 111 -1.38 2.30 16.26
C LEU A 111 -2.60 2.70 17.10
N GLY A 112 -3.23 1.72 17.74
CA GLY A 112 -4.51 1.93 18.42
C GLY A 112 -5.61 2.29 17.43
N ASN A 113 -6.17 3.50 17.55
CA ASN A 113 -7.20 4.04 16.66
C ASN A 113 -6.62 4.80 15.46
N LEU A 114 -5.31 5.04 15.44
CA LEU A 114 -4.64 5.70 14.32
C LEU A 114 -4.20 4.67 13.29
N VAL A 115 -4.59 4.87 12.03
CA VAL A 115 -4.10 4.11 10.88
C VAL A 115 -3.23 5.05 10.04
N ILE A 116 -1.98 4.65 9.78
CA ILE A 116 -1.07 5.36 8.88
C ILE A 116 -0.84 4.45 7.69
N ALA A 117 -1.22 4.90 6.51
CA ALA A 117 -1.16 4.11 5.30
C ALA A 117 -0.51 4.91 4.17
N SER A 118 0.29 4.24 3.32
CA SER A 118 0.82 4.81 2.09
C SER A 118 0.40 3.95 0.92
N ASN A 119 -0.22 4.61 -0.05
CA ASN A 119 -0.75 3.98 -1.25
C ASN A 119 -1.53 2.70 -0.90
N ALA A 120 -2.37 2.79 0.13
CA ALA A 120 -3.12 1.68 0.68
C ALA A 120 -4.61 2.02 0.62
N ASN A 121 -5.36 1.27 -0.17
CA ASN A 121 -6.76 1.56 -0.48
C ASN A 121 -7.63 0.29 -0.56
N ILE A 122 -7.12 -0.85 -0.07
CA ILE A 122 -7.86 -2.09 -0.12
C ILE A 122 -8.81 -2.15 1.08
N LYS A 123 -10.07 -2.47 0.78
CA LYS A 123 -11.07 -2.88 1.75
C LYS A 123 -11.23 -4.39 1.67
N THR A 124 -11.24 -5.03 2.83
CA THR A 124 -11.53 -6.45 2.97
C THR A 124 -12.68 -6.64 3.94
N TYR A 125 -13.54 -7.61 3.66
CA TYR A 125 -14.56 -8.01 4.60
C TYR A 125 -14.96 -9.46 4.41
N GLU A 126 -15.50 -10.01 5.49
CA GLU A 126 -15.88 -11.39 5.59
C GLU A 126 -17.39 -11.53 5.77
N THR A 127 -17.96 -12.48 5.04
CA THR A 127 -19.35 -12.93 5.24
C THR A 127 -19.36 -14.39 5.65
N ALA A 128 -20.55 -14.99 5.81
CA ALA A 128 -20.66 -16.43 6.12
C ALA A 128 -20.07 -17.32 5.01
N GLY A 129 -20.16 -16.91 3.74
CA GLY A 129 -19.76 -17.72 2.58
C GLY A 129 -18.61 -17.16 1.75
N TYR A 130 -18.19 -15.91 1.97
CA TYR A 130 -17.25 -15.23 1.07
C TYR A 130 -16.22 -14.38 1.81
N TYR A 131 -15.02 -14.36 1.25
CA TYR A 131 -14.02 -13.32 1.43
C TYR A 131 -14.16 -12.30 0.29
N VAL A 132 -14.19 -11.01 0.64
CA VAL A 132 -14.25 -9.94 -0.36
C VAL A 132 -13.01 -9.06 -0.23
N MET A 133 -12.35 -8.81 -1.35
CA MET A 133 -11.27 -7.84 -1.49
C MET A 133 -11.67 -6.80 -2.53
N GLU A 134 -11.54 -5.52 -2.18
CA GLU A 134 -11.96 -4.39 -3.00
C GLU A 134 -10.88 -3.31 -3.01
N THR A 135 -10.62 -2.70 -4.16
CA THR A 135 -9.73 -1.55 -4.33
C THR A 135 -10.38 -0.51 -5.22
N ARG A 136 -10.06 0.76 -4.99
CA ARG A 136 -10.61 1.91 -5.74
C ARG A 136 -9.55 2.56 -6.61
N ILE A 137 -9.81 2.67 -7.89
CA ILE A 137 -8.91 3.26 -8.87
C ILE A 137 -9.62 4.49 -9.41
N GLU A 138 -9.18 5.67 -8.97
CA GLU A 138 -9.90 6.92 -9.23
C GLU A 138 -11.36 6.84 -8.74
N ASN A 139 -12.32 6.75 -9.67
CA ASN A 139 -13.75 6.61 -9.39
C ASN A 139 -14.28 5.19 -9.64
N ASP A 140 -13.45 4.29 -10.16
CA ASP A 140 -13.81 2.91 -10.44
C ASP A 140 -13.45 2.00 -9.26
N THR A 141 -14.15 0.87 -9.16
CA THR A 141 -13.95 -0.11 -8.10
C THR A 141 -13.63 -1.47 -8.70
N PHE A 142 -12.48 -2.04 -8.38
CA PHE A 142 -12.17 -3.44 -8.69
C PHE A 142 -12.45 -4.29 -7.45
N ARG A 143 -13.22 -5.36 -7.62
CA ARG A 143 -13.66 -6.23 -6.53
C ARG A 143 -13.50 -7.70 -6.91
N ALA A 144 -12.89 -8.47 -6.02
CA ALA A 144 -12.77 -9.91 -6.10
C ALA A 144 -13.50 -10.57 -4.92
N VAL A 145 -14.36 -11.54 -5.22
CA VAL A 145 -15.14 -12.33 -4.27
C VAL A 145 -14.66 -13.77 -4.35
N ILE A 146 -14.20 -14.31 -3.22
CA ILE A 146 -13.63 -15.64 -3.12
C ILE A 146 -14.46 -16.45 -2.12
N ASN A 147 -14.80 -17.68 -2.50
CA ASN A 147 -15.60 -18.58 -1.68
C ASN A 147 -14.82 -19.03 -0.42
N LYS A 148 -15.55 -19.10 0.70
CA LYS A 148 -15.08 -19.66 1.95
C LYS A 148 -15.27 -21.16 1.97
N PHE A 149 -14.19 -21.89 2.19
CA PHE A 149 -14.19 -23.34 2.33
C PHE A 149 -13.53 -23.72 3.63
N GLY A 150 -14.21 -24.52 4.46
CA GLY A 150 -13.62 -25.13 5.64
C GLY A 150 -12.93 -24.14 6.59
N SER A 151 -11.96 -24.67 7.33
CA SER A 151 -11.01 -23.94 8.16
C SER A 151 -9.78 -24.82 8.39
N SER A 152 -8.73 -24.27 9.00
CA SER A 152 -7.54 -25.03 9.39
C SER A 152 -7.86 -26.27 10.24
N ASP A 153 -8.94 -26.21 11.04
CA ASP A 153 -9.38 -27.31 11.92
C ASP A 153 -10.37 -28.28 11.25
N SER A 154 -11.01 -27.87 10.15
CA SER A 154 -12.05 -28.65 9.48
C SER A 154 -11.99 -28.45 7.97
N TRP A 155 -11.27 -29.37 7.31
CA TRP A 155 -11.08 -29.34 5.87
C TRP A 155 -12.34 -29.83 5.16
N VAL A 156 -12.61 -29.26 3.99
CA VAL A 156 -13.75 -29.62 3.14
C VAL A 156 -13.29 -29.89 1.71
N THR A 157 -14.02 -30.75 1.00
CA THR A 157 -13.76 -30.99 -0.42
C THR A 157 -14.32 -29.86 -1.27
N PHE A 158 -13.49 -29.29 -2.15
CA PHE A 158 -13.92 -28.32 -3.16
C PHE A 158 -13.08 -28.45 -4.44
N ASN A 159 -13.60 -27.90 -5.53
CA ASN A 159 -12.91 -27.81 -6.81
C ASN A 159 -12.34 -26.40 -7.01
N THR A 160 -11.18 -26.29 -7.66
CA THR A 160 -10.52 -25.00 -7.91
C THR A 160 -11.38 -24.04 -8.75
N SER A 161 -12.29 -24.57 -9.58
CA SER A 161 -13.28 -23.78 -10.34
C SER A 161 -14.25 -22.99 -9.46
N GLN A 162 -14.41 -23.38 -8.20
CA GLN A 162 -15.32 -22.78 -7.25
C GLN A 162 -14.65 -21.74 -6.36
N ILE A 163 -13.33 -21.55 -6.44
CA ILE A 163 -12.63 -20.65 -5.53
C ILE A 163 -13.03 -19.19 -5.79
N ILE A 164 -12.92 -18.74 -7.04
CA ILE A 164 -13.34 -17.39 -7.42
C ILE A 164 -14.83 -17.43 -7.73
N GLU A 165 -15.63 -16.82 -6.87
CA GLU A 165 -17.07 -16.64 -7.09
C GLU A 165 -17.32 -15.57 -8.16
N ASN A 166 -16.66 -14.42 -8.01
CA ASN A 166 -16.87 -13.30 -8.89
C ASN A 166 -15.67 -12.34 -8.89
N VAL A 167 -15.37 -11.80 -10.06
CA VAL A 167 -14.55 -10.60 -10.21
C VAL A 167 -15.42 -9.55 -10.90
N SER A 168 -15.39 -8.32 -10.42
CA SER A 168 -16.15 -7.22 -10.99
C SER A 168 -15.32 -5.94 -11.09
N TYR A 169 -15.55 -5.18 -12.14
CA TYR A 169 -14.98 -3.85 -12.34
C TYR A 169 -16.11 -2.84 -12.48
N ASN A 170 -16.10 -1.81 -11.63
CA ASN A 170 -17.13 -0.78 -11.51
C ASN A 170 -18.56 -1.35 -11.48
N GLY A 171 -18.76 -2.38 -10.64
CA GLY A 171 -20.05 -3.07 -10.48
C GLY A 171 -20.46 -4.01 -11.62
N ILE A 172 -19.66 -4.11 -12.69
CA ILE A 172 -19.90 -5.04 -13.79
C ILE A 172 -19.16 -6.34 -13.53
N ASN A 173 -19.90 -7.43 -13.41
CA ASN A 173 -19.34 -8.76 -13.23
C ASN A 173 -18.62 -9.23 -14.49
N MET A 174 -17.41 -9.76 -14.32
CA MET A 174 -16.70 -10.46 -15.38
C MET A 174 -17.30 -11.86 -15.56
N ASN A 175 -17.63 -12.21 -16.80
CA ASN A 175 -18.14 -13.55 -17.13
C ASN A 175 -16.97 -14.52 -17.29
N GLY A 176 -17.03 -15.67 -16.62
CA GLY A 176 -16.07 -16.76 -16.79
C GLY A 176 -16.04 -17.73 -15.62
N THR A 177 -15.32 -18.83 -15.81
CA THR A 177 -14.99 -19.80 -14.75
C THR A 177 -13.48 -19.90 -14.66
N PHE A 178 -12.93 -19.62 -13.48
CA PHE A 178 -11.49 -19.66 -13.24
C PHE A 178 -11.12 -21.03 -12.70
N THR A 179 -10.37 -21.84 -13.44
CA THR A 179 -9.97 -23.19 -13.00
C THR A 179 -8.45 -23.27 -12.92
N PHE A 180 -7.95 -23.94 -11.88
CA PHE A 180 -6.52 -24.11 -11.65
C PHE A 180 -6.19 -25.60 -11.56
N SER A 181 -5.15 -26.02 -12.26
CA SER A 181 -4.65 -27.40 -12.24
C SER A 181 -3.13 -27.41 -12.29
N MET A 182 -2.53 -28.29 -11.52
CA MET A 182 -1.11 -28.54 -11.54
C MET A 182 -0.77 -29.48 -12.68
N ASN A 183 0.18 -29.07 -13.53
CA ASN A 183 0.67 -29.86 -14.67
C ASN A 183 -0.44 -30.41 -15.60
N ASN A 184 -1.56 -29.67 -15.73
CA ASN A 184 -2.74 -30.07 -16.51
C ASN A 184 -3.36 -31.42 -16.06
N ASP A 185 -3.15 -31.80 -14.81
CA ASP A 185 -3.72 -33.01 -14.22
C ASP A 185 -5.12 -32.74 -13.63
N GLU A 186 -6.14 -33.50 -14.06
CA GLU A 186 -7.52 -33.32 -13.60
C GLU A 186 -7.70 -33.65 -12.11
N THR A 187 -6.89 -34.56 -11.56
CA THR A 187 -6.96 -34.94 -10.14
C THR A 187 -6.40 -33.85 -9.23
N SER A 188 -5.61 -32.92 -9.76
CA SER A 188 -5.12 -31.75 -9.04
C SER A 188 -6.18 -30.63 -8.86
N LYS A 189 -7.35 -30.74 -9.52
CA LYS A 189 -8.39 -29.69 -9.49
C LYS A 189 -9.37 -29.84 -8.33
N THR A 190 -9.48 -31.02 -7.73
CA THR A 190 -10.40 -31.30 -6.62
C THR A 190 -9.62 -31.91 -5.48
N GLY A 191 -9.76 -31.33 -4.31
CA GLY A 191 -9.02 -31.77 -3.12
C GLY A 191 -9.78 -31.44 -1.85
N ASN A 192 -9.25 -31.93 -0.74
CA ASN A 192 -9.68 -31.52 0.58
C ASN A 192 -8.82 -30.33 1.03
N GLY A 193 -9.42 -29.33 1.64
CA GLY A 193 -8.69 -28.12 1.99
C GLY A 193 -9.52 -27.08 2.71
N TYR A 194 -9.00 -25.85 2.73
CA TYR A 194 -9.73 -24.69 3.22
C TYR A 194 -9.24 -23.39 2.58
N THR A 195 -9.97 -22.31 2.75
CA THR A 195 -9.56 -20.96 2.37
C THR A 195 -9.44 -20.06 3.59
N GLU A 196 -8.48 -19.13 3.57
CA GLU A 196 -8.29 -18.13 4.61
C GLU A 196 -7.91 -16.76 4.03
N MET A 197 -8.31 -15.68 4.68
CA MET A 197 -7.98 -14.31 4.26
C MET A 197 -6.93 -13.69 5.19
N VAL A 198 -5.98 -12.97 4.58
CA VAL A 198 -4.88 -12.30 5.27
C VAL A 198 -4.77 -10.85 4.77
N PRO A 199 -4.95 -9.83 5.64
CA PRO A 199 -5.35 -9.93 7.04
C PRO A 199 -6.78 -10.45 7.20
N ALA A 200 -7.04 -11.17 8.29
CA ALA A 200 -8.37 -11.70 8.60
C ALA A 200 -9.34 -10.58 9.02
N GLY A 201 -10.63 -10.84 8.87
CA GLY A 201 -11.71 -9.95 9.28
C GLY A 201 -11.96 -8.77 8.35
N ASN A 202 -12.61 -7.74 8.89
CA ASN A 202 -12.98 -6.55 8.13
C ASN A 202 -11.90 -5.49 8.30
N ASN A 203 -11.22 -5.13 7.22
CA ASN A 203 -10.13 -4.16 7.22
C ASN A 203 -10.34 -3.08 6.16
N THR A 204 -9.91 -1.87 6.45
CA THR A 204 -9.85 -0.74 5.52
C THR A 204 -8.41 -0.27 5.38
N ASP A 205 -8.11 0.41 4.27
CA ASP A 205 -6.81 1.03 3.98
C ASP A 205 -5.62 0.09 4.17
N VAL A 206 -5.78 -1.15 3.68
CA VAL A 206 -4.71 -2.15 3.63
C VAL A 206 -3.97 -2.00 2.31
N GLY A 207 -2.64 -2.09 2.35
CA GLY A 207 -1.81 -2.00 1.14
C GLY A 207 -1.86 -3.25 0.24
N ARG A 208 -2.16 -4.40 0.85
CA ARG A 208 -2.27 -5.70 0.20
C ARG A 208 -3.22 -6.61 0.95
N ALA A 209 -4.14 -7.25 0.23
CA ALA A 209 -4.97 -8.32 0.76
C ALA A 209 -4.67 -9.62 0.04
N ARG A 210 -4.80 -10.73 0.76
CA ARG A 210 -4.59 -12.07 0.23
C ARG A 210 -5.69 -13.00 0.66
N VAL A 211 -6.08 -13.90 -0.21
CA VAL A 211 -6.80 -15.12 0.17
C VAL A 211 -5.96 -16.31 -0.24
N ILE A 212 -5.76 -17.24 0.67
CA ILE A 212 -4.98 -18.45 0.45
C ILE A 212 -5.94 -19.62 0.42
N ALA A 213 -5.91 -20.41 -0.65
CA ALA A 213 -6.62 -21.68 -0.74
C ALA A 213 -5.60 -22.80 -0.57
N HIS A 214 -5.67 -23.50 0.54
CA HIS A 214 -4.90 -24.71 0.81
C HIS A 214 -5.62 -25.89 0.18
N LEU A 215 -4.94 -26.66 -0.66
CA LEU A 215 -5.53 -27.81 -1.33
C LEU A 215 -4.62 -29.03 -1.25
N ASN A 216 -5.12 -30.10 -0.65
CA ASN A 216 -4.51 -31.42 -0.71
C ASN A 216 -5.32 -32.31 -1.64
N THR A 217 -4.69 -32.74 -2.72
CA THR A 217 -5.28 -33.62 -3.74
C THR A 217 -4.59 -34.98 -3.72
N THR A 218 -5.13 -35.97 -4.43
CA THR A 218 -4.46 -37.28 -4.54
C THR A 218 -3.10 -37.21 -5.25
N PHE A 219 -2.83 -36.14 -6.00
CA PHE A 219 -1.61 -35.96 -6.80
C PHE A 219 -0.58 -35.07 -6.11
N VAL A 220 -1.04 -33.97 -5.49
CA VAL A 220 -0.17 -32.91 -4.98
C VAL A 220 -0.89 -32.09 -3.91
N GLU A 221 -0.15 -31.63 -2.92
CA GLU A 221 -0.55 -30.60 -1.97
C GLU A 221 0.05 -29.25 -2.38
N TYR A 222 -0.76 -28.19 -2.40
CA TYR A 222 -0.32 -26.86 -2.82
C TYR A 222 -1.25 -25.75 -2.31
N ASP A 223 -0.72 -24.53 -2.30
CA ASP A 223 -1.45 -23.32 -1.97
C ASP A 223 -1.68 -22.47 -3.22
N LEU A 224 -2.90 -21.97 -3.39
CA LEU A 224 -3.22 -20.88 -4.32
C LEU A 224 -3.37 -19.58 -3.53
N GLU A 225 -2.45 -18.64 -3.75
CA GLU A 225 -2.46 -17.32 -3.11
C GLU A 225 -3.02 -16.29 -4.10
N PHE A 226 -4.23 -15.81 -3.82
CA PHE A 226 -4.90 -14.74 -4.55
C PHE A 226 -4.54 -13.40 -3.90
N ILE A 227 -3.88 -12.51 -4.62
CA ILE A 227 -3.36 -11.25 -4.11
C ILE A 227 -4.03 -10.08 -4.83
N LEU A 228 -4.61 -9.18 -4.04
CA LEU A 228 -5.00 -7.86 -4.49
C LEU A 228 -4.03 -6.84 -3.91
N ASP A 229 -3.43 -6.03 -4.77
CA ASP A 229 -2.59 -4.90 -4.40
C ASP A 229 -3.38 -3.60 -4.48
N SER A 230 -2.99 -2.61 -3.68
CA SER A 230 -3.63 -1.30 -3.73
C SER A 230 -3.51 -0.65 -5.10
N TYR A 231 -4.61 -0.02 -5.52
CA TYR A 231 -4.83 0.56 -6.85
C TYR A 231 -4.66 -0.40 -8.04
N ALA A 232 -4.65 -1.72 -7.83
CA ALA A 232 -4.59 -2.69 -8.92
C ALA A 232 -5.97 -2.96 -9.53
N ASP A 233 -6.05 -3.00 -10.86
CA ASP A 233 -7.22 -3.41 -11.65
C ASP A 233 -7.19 -4.91 -11.99
N PHE A 234 -6.34 -5.68 -11.33
CA PHE A 234 -6.17 -7.12 -11.55
C PHE A 234 -5.94 -7.86 -10.24
N LEU A 235 -6.25 -9.17 -10.27
CA LEU A 235 -5.94 -10.12 -9.22
C LEU A 235 -4.71 -10.93 -9.63
N THR A 236 -3.69 -11.01 -8.78
CA THR A 236 -2.54 -11.90 -9.00
C THR A 236 -2.79 -13.24 -8.34
N VAL A 237 -2.46 -14.34 -9.02
CA VAL A 237 -2.57 -15.69 -8.45
C VAL A 237 -1.20 -16.35 -8.48
N ASN A 238 -0.72 -16.76 -7.31
CA ASN A 238 0.54 -17.49 -7.16
C ASN A 238 0.26 -18.92 -6.68
N VAL A 239 1.09 -19.86 -7.13
CA VAL A 239 1.15 -21.21 -6.56
C VAL A 239 2.32 -21.27 -5.58
N ARG A 240 2.09 -21.79 -4.36
CA ARG A 240 3.11 -21.95 -3.32
C ARG A 240 3.02 -23.33 -2.66
N ASN A 241 4.06 -23.66 -1.88
CA ASN A 241 4.11 -24.84 -1.02
C ASN A 241 3.71 -26.14 -1.74
N VAL A 242 4.28 -26.35 -2.93
CA VAL A 242 3.96 -27.52 -3.76
C VAL A 242 4.72 -28.73 -3.25
N GLU A 243 3.98 -29.72 -2.76
CA GLU A 243 4.50 -31.00 -2.29
C GLU A 243 3.82 -32.14 -3.06
N VAL A 244 4.62 -32.92 -3.79
CA VAL A 244 4.11 -34.06 -4.57
C VAL A 244 3.93 -35.24 -3.63
N ASN A 245 2.74 -35.85 -3.69
CA ASN A 245 2.38 -37.03 -2.89
C ASN A 245 3.00 -38.33 -3.41
#